data_AF-A0A7I8CR15-F1
#
_entry.id   AF-A0A7I8CR15-F1
#
_cell.length_a   1.000
_cell.length_b   1.000
_cell.length_c   1.000
_cell.angle_alpha   90.00
_cell.angle_beta   90.00
_cell.angle_gamma   90.00
#
_symmetry.space_group_name_H-M   'P 1'
#
loop_
_entity.id
_entity.type
_entity.pdbx_description
1 polymer ?
#
loop_
_entity_poly.entity_id
_entity_poly.type
_entity_poly.pdbx_seq_one_letter_code
_entity_poly.pdbx_strand_id
1 'polypeptide(L)'
;MKSVKYVCASSSRKIDGRLDESAAWFELHQVAHLFGTSLEQAAKLLRQAGTTGDIERAKDVRSSDRCKCLLSHRAVVAVGYQVNYGRATAFRHWCASVLTVLLR
;
A
#
# COMPACT_ATOMS: atom_id res chain seq x y z
N MET A 1 -1.79 -2.97 -17.91
CA MET A 1 -1.94 -2.79 -16.44
C MET A 1 -3.42 -2.73 -16.10
N LYS A 2 -3.90 -3.55 -15.16
CA LYS A 2 -5.30 -3.53 -14.70
C LYS A 2 -5.42 -2.55 -13.52
N SER A 3 -6.44 -1.70 -13.50
CA SER A 3 -6.72 -0.84 -12.35
C SER A 3 -7.36 -1.63 -11.22
N VAL A 4 -7.01 -1.32 -9.97
CA VAL A 4 -7.61 -1.92 -8.77
C VAL A 4 -8.06 -0.83 -7.82
N LYS A 5 -9.14 -1.07 -7.08
CA LYS A 5 -9.70 -0.10 -6.14
C LYS A 5 -9.99 -0.77 -4.80
N TYR A 6 -9.54 -0.12 -3.73
CA TYR A 6 -9.87 -0.51 -2.37
C TYR A 6 -10.74 0.55 -1.71
N VAL A 7 -11.76 0.09 -0.97
CA VAL A 7 -12.61 0.93 -0.14
C VAL A 7 -12.53 0.41 1.29
N CYS A 8 -12.05 1.24 2.21
CA CYS A 8 -11.94 0.89 3.62
C CYS A 8 -13.32 0.98 4.27
N ALA A 9 -13.93 -0.17 4.60
CA ALA A 9 -15.29 -0.23 5.16
C ALA A 9 -15.46 0.61 6.44
N SER A 10 -14.44 0.67 7.31
CA SER A 10 -14.51 1.38 8.59
C SER A 10 -14.35 2.90 8.48
N SER A 11 -13.90 3.43 7.33
CA SER A 11 -13.60 4.86 7.18
C SER A 11 -14.12 5.48 5.88
N SER A 12 -14.72 4.67 5.01
CA SER A 12 -15.16 5.03 3.65
C SER A 12 -14.07 5.61 2.74
N ARG A 13 -12.81 5.62 3.18
CA ARG A 13 -11.66 6.09 2.40
C ARG A 13 -11.39 5.15 1.23
N LYS A 14 -10.96 5.72 0.12
CA LYS A 14 -10.79 5.00 -1.15
C LYS A 14 -9.39 5.26 -1.68
N ILE A 15 -8.78 4.21 -2.23
CA ILE A 15 -7.50 4.29 -2.93
C ILE A 15 -7.58 3.52 -4.24
N ASP A 16 -6.86 4.01 -5.24
CA ASP A 16 -6.87 3.51 -6.61
C ASP A 16 -5.44 3.13 -7.00
N GLY A 17 -5.23 1.83 -7.15
CA GLY A 17 -3.94 1.24 -7.50
C GLY A 17 -3.90 0.67 -8.90
N ARG A 18 -2.74 0.13 -9.26
CA ARG A 18 -2.54 -0.62 -10.50
C ARG A 18 -1.98 -2.00 -10.18
N LEU A 19 -2.55 -3.02 -10.79
CA LEU A 19 -1.98 -4.35 -10.82
C LEU A 19 -0.87 -4.39 -11.87
N ASP A 20 0.29 -4.84 -11.44
CA ASP A 20 1.43 -5.12 -12.30
C ASP A 20 2.07 -6.44 -11.86
N GLU A 21 2.23 -7.35 -12.82
CA GLU A 21 2.62 -8.74 -12.62
C GLU A 21 1.83 -9.42 -11.49
N SER A 22 2.43 -9.52 -10.30
CA SER A 22 1.91 -10.20 -9.11
C SER A 22 1.61 -9.26 -7.93
N ALA A 23 1.72 -7.94 -8.13
CA ALA A 23 1.55 -6.96 -7.08
C ALA A 23 0.58 -5.84 -7.48
N ALA A 24 -0.28 -5.47 -6.53
CA ALA A 24 -0.98 -4.19 -6.58
C ALA A 24 -0.06 -3.07 -6.07
N TRP A 25 -0.02 -1.96 -6.78
CA TRP A 25 0.82 -0.79 -6.52
C TRP A 25 -0.03 0.44 -6.24
N PHE A 26 0.37 1.22 -5.24
CA PHE A 26 -0.35 2.41 -4.78
C PHE A 26 0.60 3.58 -4.57
N GLU A 27 0.16 4.79 -4.88
CA GLU A 27 0.95 5.98 -4.59
C GLU A 27 0.99 6.26 -3.08
N LEU A 28 2.15 6.70 -2.57
CA LEU A 28 2.36 6.97 -1.14
C LEU A 28 1.33 7.96 -0.55
N HIS A 29 0.90 8.96 -1.33
CA HIS A 29 -0.13 9.91 -0.89
C HIS A 29 -1.49 9.22 -0.65
N GLN A 30 -1.83 8.20 -1.45
CA GLN A 30 -3.04 7.41 -1.24
C GLN A 30 -2.92 6.53 0.00
N VAL A 31 -1.73 5.99 0.25
CA VAL A 31 -1.45 5.22 1.47
C VAL A 31 -1.60 6.09 2.71
N ALA A 32 -1.04 7.31 2.67
CA ALA A 32 -1.23 8.31 3.73
C ALA A 32 -2.72 8.63 3.94
N HIS A 33 -3.46 8.82 2.83
CA HIS A 33 -4.91 8.99 2.87
C HIS A 33 -5.61 7.79 3.50
N LEU A 34 -5.33 6.54 3.10
CA LEU A 34 -5.98 5.34 3.65
C LEU A 34 -5.83 5.25 5.17
N PHE A 35 -4.62 5.48 5.69
CA PHE A 35 -4.35 5.34 7.11
C PHE A 35 -4.63 6.60 7.93
N GLY A 36 -4.97 7.72 7.28
CA GLY A 36 -5.25 8.97 7.97
C GLY A 36 -4.03 9.60 8.61
N THR A 37 -2.92 9.57 7.88
CA THR A 37 -1.64 10.16 8.29
C THR A 37 -1.17 11.19 7.26
N SER A 38 -0.18 12.01 7.62
CA SER A 38 0.44 12.94 6.68
C SER A 38 1.35 12.20 5.71
N LEU A 39 1.64 12.80 4.55
CA LEU A 39 2.57 12.23 3.57
C LEU A 39 3.97 12.03 4.18
N GLU A 40 4.44 12.98 4.99
CA GLU A 40 5.75 12.93 5.64
C GLU A 40 5.84 11.78 6.66
N GLN A 41 4.78 11.58 7.45
CA GLN A 41 4.71 10.49 8.41
C GLN A 41 4.64 9.14 7.69
N ALA A 42 3.85 9.02 6.62
CA ALA A 42 3.85 7.82 5.79
C ALA A 42 5.24 7.52 5.19
N ALA A 43 5.95 8.55 4.71
CA ALA A 43 7.31 8.41 4.19
C ALA A 43 8.31 7.97 5.28
N LYS A 44 8.17 8.50 6.51
CA LYS A 44 8.99 8.10 7.67
C LYS A 44 8.77 6.63 8.00
N LEU A 45 7.52 6.19 8.08
CA LEU A 45 7.16 4.80 8.38
C LEU A 45 7.63 3.84 7.29
N LEU A 46 7.56 4.24 6.02
CA LEU A 46 8.12 3.46 4.92
C LEU A 46 9.64 3.27 5.04
N ARG A 47 10.37 4.33 5.40
CA ARG A 47 11.82 4.23 5.65
C ARG A 47 12.13 3.30 6.83
N GLN A 48 11.32 3.37 7.89
CA GLN A 48 11.45 2.49 9.06
C GLN A 48 11.20 1.03 8.69
N ALA A 49 10.10 0.73 7.98
CA ALA A 49 9.79 -0.62 7.51
C ALA A 49 10.92 -1.23 6.64
N GLY A 50 11.56 -0.40 5.81
CA GLY A 50 12.72 -0.86 5.03
C GLY A 50 14.00 -1.02 5.85
N THR A 51 14.10 -0.42 7.04
CA THR A 51 15.24 -0.55 7.94
C THR A 51 15.09 -1.76 8.87
N THR A 52 13.86 -2.07 9.28
CA THR A 52 13.52 -3.24 10.11
C THR A 52 13.45 -4.54 9.32
N GLY A 53 13.43 -4.47 7.99
CA GLY A 53 13.32 -5.63 7.11
C GLY A 53 11.87 -6.10 6.88
N ASP A 54 10.87 -5.32 7.31
CA ASP A 54 9.45 -5.61 7.04
C ASP A 54 9.10 -5.51 5.55
N ILE A 55 9.92 -4.79 4.78
CA ILE A 55 9.82 -4.68 3.32
C ILE A 55 11.21 -4.80 2.69
N GLU A 56 11.26 -5.28 1.46
CA GLU A 56 12.47 -5.26 0.65
C GLU A 56 12.35 -4.09 -0.34
N ARG A 57 13.07 -2.97 -0.10
CA ARG A 57 12.89 -1.73 -0.88
C ARG A 57 12.95 -1.94 -2.39
N ALA A 58 13.86 -2.78 -2.88
CA ALA A 58 14.02 -3.05 -4.31
C ALA A 58 12.79 -3.74 -4.94
N LYS A 59 12.01 -4.48 -4.14
CA LYS A 59 10.82 -5.22 -4.60
C LYS A 59 9.51 -4.52 -4.25
N ASP A 60 9.50 -3.75 -3.16
CA ASP A 60 8.27 -3.21 -2.58
C ASP A 60 8.11 -1.69 -2.80
N VAL A 61 9.14 -1.01 -3.29
CA VAL A 61 9.13 0.44 -3.53
C VAL A 61 9.63 0.75 -4.93
N ARG A 62 8.86 1.54 -5.68
CA ARG A 62 9.28 2.09 -6.97
C ARG A 62 9.27 3.61 -6.91
N SER A 63 10.37 4.22 -7.33
CA SER A 63 10.39 5.65 -7.64
C SER A 63 9.84 5.85 -9.04
N SER A 64 8.73 6.58 -9.18
CA SER A 64 8.21 7.02 -10.46
C SER A 64 8.82 8.37 -10.85
N ASP A 65 8.97 8.59 -12.15
CA ASP A 65 9.16 9.92 -12.71
C ASP A 65 8.10 10.88 -12.16
N ARG A 66 8.52 12.10 -11.82
CA ARG A 66 7.76 13.15 -11.13
C ARG A 66 7.63 13.01 -9.60
N CYS A 67 8.65 12.48 -8.91
CA CYS A 67 8.71 12.43 -7.44
C CYS A 67 7.59 11.62 -6.75
N LYS A 68 6.94 10.71 -7.48
CA LYS A 68 5.88 9.87 -6.93
C LYS A 68 6.48 8.55 -6.45
N CYS A 69 6.29 8.24 -5.17
CA CYS A 69 6.70 6.97 -4.59
C CYS A 69 5.53 5.97 -4.70
N LEU A 70 5.76 4.84 -5.35
CA LEU A 70 4.81 3.73 -5.47
C LEU A 70 5.19 2.62 -4.49
N LEU A 71 4.21 2.13 -3.76
CA LEU A 71 4.34 1.08 -2.77
C LEU A 71 3.61 -0.16 -3.27
N SER A 72 4.24 -1.33 -3.17
CA SER A 72 3.55 -2.60 -3.32
C SER A 72 2.51 -2.76 -2.21
N HIS A 73 1.50 -3.58 -2.44
CA HIS A 73 0.51 -3.91 -1.42
C HIS A 73 1.14 -4.44 -0.12
N ARG A 74 2.31 -5.10 -0.20
CA ARG A 74 3.08 -5.53 0.99
C ARG A 74 3.62 -4.35 1.76
N ALA A 75 4.22 -3.36 1.08
CA ALA A 75 4.63 -2.12 1.72
C ALA A 75 3.47 -1.31 2.31
N VAL A 76 2.31 -1.30 1.65
CA VAL A 76 1.09 -0.68 2.21
C VAL A 76 0.68 -1.36 3.52
N VAL A 77 0.71 -2.70 3.58
CA VAL A 77 0.41 -3.46 4.78
C VAL A 77 1.43 -3.19 5.90
N ALA A 78 2.73 -3.20 5.59
CA ALA A 78 3.79 -2.95 6.56
C ALA A 78 3.68 -1.54 7.18
N VAL A 79 3.52 -0.50 6.35
CA VAL A 79 3.27 0.87 6.84
C VAL A 79 1.98 0.92 7.65
N GLY A 80 0.93 0.24 7.17
CA GLY A 80 -0.37 0.18 7.83
C GLY A 80 -0.31 -0.39 9.24
N TYR A 81 0.44 -1.48 9.46
CA TYR A 81 0.56 -2.11 10.78
C TYR A 81 1.21 -1.19 11.82
N GLN A 82 2.06 -0.25 11.39
CA GLN A 82 2.67 0.76 12.25
C GLN A 82 1.73 1.94 12.58
N VAL A 83 0.59 2.06 11.90
CA VAL A 83 -0.38 3.17 12.09
C VAL A 83 -1.70 2.68 12.68
N ASN A 84 -2.30 1.66 12.04
CA ASN A 84 -3.60 1.14 12.42
C ASN A 84 -3.72 -0.34 12.00
N TYR A 85 -3.57 -1.22 12.98
CA TYR A 85 -3.63 -2.67 12.78
C TYR A 85 -4.92 -3.15 12.10
N GLY A 86 -6.07 -2.60 12.49
CA GLY A 86 -7.38 -2.99 11.95
C GLY A 86 -7.52 -2.67 10.46
N ARG A 87 -7.17 -1.44 10.05
CA ARG A 87 -7.20 -1.04 8.63
C ARG A 87 -6.19 -1.81 7.81
N ALA A 88 -5.00 -2.06 8.34
CA ALA A 88 -3.96 -2.83 7.65
C ALA A 88 -4.41 -4.28 7.41
N THR A 89 -5.03 -4.90 8.41
CA THR A 89 -5.59 -6.25 8.30
C THR A 89 -6.73 -6.31 7.28
N ALA A 90 -7.66 -5.35 7.32
CA ALA A 90 -8.74 -5.27 6.34
C ALA A 90 -8.22 -5.09 4.91
N PHE A 91 -7.21 -4.24 4.72
CA PHE A 91 -6.55 -4.06 3.42
C PHE A 91 -5.86 -5.35 2.95
N ARG A 92 -5.13 -6.04 3.84
CA ARG A 92 -4.48 -7.32 3.54
C ARG A 92 -5.48 -8.39 3.09
N HIS A 93 -6.63 -8.51 3.76
CA HIS A 93 -7.69 -9.44 3.35
C HIS A 93 -8.24 -9.11 1.96
N TRP A 94 -8.48 -7.82 1.69
CA TRP A 94 -8.87 -7.39 0.36
C TRP A 94 -7.82 -7.75 -0.70
N CYS A 95 -6.53 -7.57 -0.42
CA CYS A 95 -5.46 -7.99 -1.34
C CYS A 95 -5.52 -9.49 -1.62
N ALA A 96 -5.70 -10.33 -0.60
CA ALA A 96 -5.83 -11.77 -0.79
C ALA A 96 -7.01 -12.11 -1.70
N SER A 97 -8.18 -11.50 -1.49
CA SER A 97 -9.36 -11.75 -2.33
C SER A 97 -9.18 -11.26 -3.78
N VAL A 98 -8.61 -10.07 -3.97
CA VAL A 98 -8.46 -9.47 -5.31
C VAL A 98 -7.32 -10.09 -6.10
N LEU A 99 -6.17 -10.34 -5.47
CA LEU A 99 -5.03 -10.94 -6.17
C LEU A 99 -5.31 -12.39 -6.56
N THR A 100 -6.01 -13.17 -5.73
CA THR A 100 -6.41 -14.54 -6.12
C THR A 100 -7.36 -14.56 -7.32
N VAL A 101 -8.23 -13.55 -7.46
CA VAL A 101 -9.16 -13.46 -8.60
C VAL A 101 -8.46 -12.93 -9.86
N LEU A 102 -7.55 -11.96 -9.72
CA LEU A 102 -6.94 -11.28 -10.86
C LEU A 102 -5.71 -11.98 -11.45
N LEU A 103 -5.09 -12.89 -10.69
CA LEU A 103 -3.94 -13.71 -11.10
C LEU A 103 -4.33 -15.12 -11.59
N ARG A 104 -5.63 -15.40 -11.70
CA ARG A 104 -6.17 -16.52 -12.49
C ARG A 104 -6.45 -16.05 -13.92
#